data_AF-A0A150R494-F1
#
_entry.id   AF-A0A150R494-F1
#
_cell.length_a   1.000
_cell.length_b   1.000
_cell.length_c   1.000
_cell.angle_alpha   90.00
_cell.angle_beta   90.00
_cell.angle_gamma   90.00
#
_symmetry.space_group_name_H-M   'P 1'
#
loop_
_entity.id
_entity.type
_entity.pdbx_description
1 polymer ?
#
loop_
_entity_poly.entity_id
_entity_poly.type
_entity_poly.pdbx_seq_one_letter_code
_entity_poly.pdbx_strand_id
1 'polypeptide(L)'
;MRRRDSNSRQVASAPPAGEQPSAASAGALGAARGPLSIAEASAGMLVQDVVVHPADVVFVKGIVEASDGVALLLGDRGGELTLAAPLGRGDEFAELLLDLERDVGLRRRGAPR
;
A
#
# COMPACT_ATOMS: atom_id res chain seq x y z
N MET A 1 12.54 4.99 58.16
CA MET A 1 13.83 5.17 58.87
C MET A 1 14.84 4.17 58.31
N ARG A 2 16.01 4.67 57.86
CA ARG A 2 17.40 4.15 57.95
C ARG A 2 17.64 2.62 57.82
N ARG A 3 18.70 2.10 57.20
CA ARG A 3 19.91 2.60 56.49
C ARG A 3 20.68 1.32 56.07
N ARG A 4 21.33 1.33 54.88
CA ARG A 4 22.72 0.83 54.60
C ARG A 4 23.03 -0.68 54.76
N ASP A 5 23.93 -1.34 54.04
CA ASP A 5 25.08 -0.92 53.21
C ASP A 5 25.60 -2.10 52.35
N SER A 6 26.29 -1.75 51.25
CA SER A 6 27.54 -2.36 50.71
C SER A 6 27.58 -3.80 50.17
N ASN A 7 27.89 -3.96 48.87
CA ASN A 7 29.23 -4.31 48.33
C ASN A 7 29.11 -4.57 46.81
N SER A 8 29.50 -3.67 45.91
CA SER A 8 30.85 -3.50 45.34
C SER A 8 31.42 -4.73 44.63
N ARG A 9 31.43 -4.69 43.28
CA ARG A 9 32.64 -4.98 42.48
C ARG A 9 32.51 -4.40 41.08
N GLN A 10 33.32 -3.37 40.88
CA GLN A 10 33.63 -2.68 39.64
C GLN A 10 34.65 -3.54 38.87
N VAL A 11 34.42 -3.80 37.59
CA VAL A 11 35.49 -4.22 36.67
C VAL A 11 35.45 -3.26 35.49
N ALA A 12 36.50 -2.46 35.41
CA ALA A 12 36.80 -1.61 34.28
C ALA A 12 37.33 -2.48 33.13
N SER A 13 36.88 -2.20 31.91
CA SER A 13 37.60 -2.53 30.70
C SER A 13 37.47 -1.37 29.70
N ALA A 14 38.61 -1.04 29.10
CA ALA A 14 38.96 0.18 28.40
C ALA A 14 38.09 0.50 27.15
N PRO A 15 38.06 1.77 26.68
CA PRO A 15 37.36 2.14 25.47
C PRO A 15 38.11 1.60 24.23
N PRO A 16 37.42 1.11 23.18
CA PRO A 16 38.06 1.01 21.89
C PRO A 16 38.30 2.42 21.34
N ALA A 17 39.53 2.62 20.89
CA ALA A 17 39.98 3.81 20.21
C ALA A 17 39.17 4.03 18.92
N GLY A 18 38.76 5.28 18.73
CA GLY A 18 38.76 5.95 17.43
C GLY A 18 38.01 5.26 16.30
N GLU A 19 36.71 5.55 16.20
CA GLU A 19 36.09 5.90 14.94
C GLU A 19 34.84 6.72 15.27
N GLN A 20 34.96 8.04 15.18
CA GLN A 20 33.79 8.90 15.05
C GLN A 20 33.06 8.44 13.79
N PRO A 21 31.81 7.95 13.87
CA PRO A 21 30.98 7.91 12.69
C PRO A 21 30.84 9.37 12.28
N SER A 22 31.49 9.72 11.19
CA SER A 22 31.18 10.91 10.43
C SER A 22 29.68 11.03 10.41
N ALA A 23 29.16 12.14 10.94
CA ALA A 23 27.78 12.56 10.77
C ALA A 23 27.56 12.91 9.28
N ALA A 24 27.74 11.93 8.41
CA ALA A 24 27.24 11.92 7.06
C ALA A 24 25.74 11.72 7.21
N SER A 25 25.06 12.87 7.29
CA SER A 25 23.63 13.05 7.14
C SER A 25 22.83 11.80 7.50
N ALA A 26 22.39 11.70 8.76
CA ALA A 26 21.12 11.05 9.01
C ALA A 26 20.12 11.76 8.10
N GLY A 27 19.97 11.24 6.88
CA GLY A 27 19.06 11.75 5.87
C GLY A 27 17.75 11.82 6.60
N ALA A 28 17.26 13.06 6.74
CA ALA A 28 16.04 13.38 7.44
C ALA A 28 15.06 12.25 7.15
N LEU A 29 14.70 11.46 8.17
CA LEU A 29 13.69 10.42 8.06
C LEU A 29 12.54 11.07 7.32
N GLY A 30 12.40 10.69 6.04
CA GLY A 30 11.79 11.55 5.03
C GLY A 30 10.47 12.07 5.55
N ALA A 31 10.24 13.38 5.43
CA ALA A 31 8.98 14.02 5.80
C ALA A 31 7.85 13.07 5.47
N ALA A 32 7.08 12.65 6.49
CA ALA A 32 6.13 11.54 6.39
C ALA A 32 5.36 11.67 5.08
N ARG A 33 5.66 10.79 4.11
CA ARG A 33 5.12 10.89 2.75
C ARG A 33 3.61 10.76 2.89
N GLY A 34 2.88 11.77 2.43
CA GLY A 34 1.42 11.76 2.47
C GLY A 34 0.84 10.59 1.67
N PRO A 35 -0.48 10.36 1.73
CA PRO A 35 -1.15 9.36 0.90
C PRO A 35 -0.82 9.57 -0.59
N LEU A 36 -0.60 8.48 -1.31
CA LEU A 36 -0.41 8.52 -2.76
C LEU A 36 -1.72 8.91 -3.45
N SER A 37 -1.62 9.67 -4.54
CA SER A 37 -2.74 9.81 -5.46
C SER A 37 -3.02 8.47 -6.17
N ILE A 38 -4.24 8.31 -6.70
CA ILE A 38 -4.61 7.12 -7.51
C ILE A 38 -3.65 6.95 -8.69
N ALA A 39 -3.27 8.05 -9.35
CA ALA A 39 -2.35 8.02 -10.48
C ALA A 39 -0.96 7.53 -10.10
N GLU A 40 -0.44 7.91 -8.93
CA GLU A 40 0.84 7.41 -8.42
C GLU A 40 0.74 5.96 -7.97
N ALA A 41 -0.34 5.58 -7.30
CA ALA A 41 -0.57 4.22 -6.82
C ALA A 41 -0.74 3.20 -7.97
N SER A 42 -1.28 3.65 -9.12
CA SER A 42 -1.49 2.81 -10.29
C SER A 42 -0.42 2.96 -11.38
N ALA A 43 0.70 3.63 -11.08
CA ALA A 43 1.72 3.91 -12.09
C ALA A 43 2.37 2.61 -12.62
N GLY A 44 2.40 2.45 -13.95
CA GLY A 44 2.98 1.27 -14.60
C GLY A 44 2.09 0.02 -14.58
N MET A 45 0.78 0.18 -14.31
CA MET A 45 -0.22 -0.89 -14.31
C MET A 45 -1.19 -0.72 -15.48
N LEU A 46 -1.90 -1.79 -15.84
CA LEU A 46 -3.11 -1.69 -16.65
C LEU A 46 -4.21 -1.09 -15.79
N VAL A 47 -4.88 -0.05 -16.26
CA VAL A 47 -5.87 0.67 -15.47
C VAL A 47 -7.19 0.79 -16.22
N GLN A 48 -8.28 0.46 -15.53
CA GLN A 48 -9.64 0.67 -16.01
C GLN A 48 -10.44 1.44 -14.95
N ASP A 49 -10.92 2.61 -15.33
CA ASP A 49 -11.90 3.35 -14.53
C ASP A 49 -13.28 2.76 -14.75
N VAL A 50 -14.02 2.57 -13.67
CA VAL A 50 -15.31 1.88 -13.65
C VAL A 50 -16.31 2.60 -12.76
N VAL A 51 -17.59 2.45 -13.09
CA VAL A 51 -18.71 2.95 -12.29
C VAL A 51 -19.59 1.78 -11.87
N VAL A 52 -19.96 1.76 -10.60
CA VAL A 52 -20.89 0.81 -10.00
C VAL A 52 -21.93 1.57 -9.17
N HIS A 53 -23.05 0.90 -8.84
CA HIS A 53 -23.97 1.50 -7.88
C HIS A 53 -23.28 1.61 -6.50
N PRO A 54 -23.44 2.72 -5.74
CA PRO A 54 -22.72 2.91 -4.48
C PRO A 54 -22.90 1.78 -3.46
N ALA A 55 -24.05 1.11 -3.45
CA ALA A 55 -24.31 -0.04 -2.56
C ALA A 55 -23.44 -1.26 -2.88
N ASP A 56 -22.93 -1.38 -4.10
CA ASP A 56 -22.18 -2.56 -4.57
C ASP A 56 -20.68 -2.42 -4.35
N VAL A 57 -20.17 -1.25 -3.97
CA VAL A 57 -18.73 -0.97 -3.79
C VAL A 57 -18.06 -1.99 -2.87
N VAL A 58 -18.70 -2.32 -1.74
CA VAL A 58 -18.15 -3.29 -0.76
C VAL A 58 -18.11 -4.69 -1.36
N PHE A 59 -19.10 -5.05 -2.17
CA PHE A 59 -19.15 -6.35 -2.83
C PHE A 59 -18.06 -6.46 -3.91
N VAL A 60 -17.87 -5.43 -4.74
CA VAL A 60 -16.77 -5.38 -5.71
C VAL A 60 -15.41 -5.48 -5.03
N LYS A 61 -15.22 -4.77 -3.91
CA LYS A 61 -14.00 -4.88 -3.11
C LYS A 61 -13.74 -6.33 -2.67
N GLY A 62 -14.76 -7.01 -2.15
CA GLY A 62 -14.65 -8.41 -1.74
C GLY A 62 -14.26 -9.36 -2.89
N ILE A 63 -14.84 -9.16 -4.08
CA ILE A 63 -14.47 -9.95 -5.27
C ILE A 63 -13.00 -9.71 -5.62
N VAL A 64 -12.58 -8.45 -5.77
CA VAL A 64 -11.21 -8.10 -6.17
C VAL A 64 -10.18 -8.64 -5.18
N GLU A 65 -10.44 -8.56 -3.87
CA GLU A 65 -9.58 -9.13 -2.83
C GLU A 65 -9.52 -10.66 -2.88
N ALA A 66 -10.63 -11.32 -3.23
CA ALA A 66 -10.67 -12.77 -3.40
C ALA A 66 -10.01 -13.25 -4.69
N SER A 67 -9.82 -12.38 -5.68
CA SER A 67 -9.14 -12.69 -6.96
C SER A 67 -7.61 -12.71 -6.86
N ASP A 68 -7.04 -12.96 -5.68
CA ASP A 68 -5.61 -13.14 -5.38
C ASP A 68 -4.64 -12.40 -6.33
N GLY A 69 -4.57 -11.08 -6.16
CA GLY A 69 -3.59 -10.23 -6.84
C GLY A 69 -3.82 -10.02 -8.35
N VAL A 70 -5.02 -10.30 -8.87
CA VAL A 70 -5.39 -9.94 -10.26
C VAL A 70 -5.44 -8.42 -10.42
N ALA A 71 -6.07 -7.71 -9.48
CA ALA A 71 -6.17 -6.25 -9.53
C ALA A 71 -6.18 -5.63 -8.12
N LEU A 72 -5.85 -4.34 -8.07
CA LEU A 72 -6.06 -3.43 -6.95
C LEU A 72 -7.30 -2.59 -7.23
N LEU A 73 -8.07 -2.29 -6.18
CA LEU A 73 -9.20 -1.37 -6.25
C LEU A 73 -8.85 -0.07 -5.52
N LEU A 74 -8.94 1.04 -6.24
CA LEU A 74 -8.71 2.39 -5.75
C LEU A 74 -10.03 3.17 -5.90
N GLY A 75 -10.47 3.86 -4.85
CA GLY A 75 -11.72 4.61 -4.88
C GLY A 75 -11.48 6.10 -4.61
N ASP A 76 -12.15 6.95 -5.38
CA ASP A 76 -12.20 8.40 -5.12
C ASP A 76 -13.51 8.77 -4.40
N ARG A 77 -14.64 8.25 -4.92
CA ARG A 77 -16.00 8.50 -4.40
C ARG A 77 -16.85 7.24 -4.43
N GLY A 78 -18.02 7.29 -3.77
CA GLY A 78 -18.97 6.17 -3.77
C GLY A 78 -19.43 5.81 -5.18
N GLY A 79 -19.08 4.61 -5.63
CA GLY A 79 -19.45 4.08 -6.96
C GLY A 79 -18.48 4.44 -8.09
N GLU A 80 -17.52 5.34 -7.88
CA GLU A 80 -16.46 5.67 -8.86
C GLU A 80 -15.15 5.01 -8.43
N LEU A 81 -14.73 4.00 -9.19
CA LEU A 81 -13.60 3.15 -8.84
C LEU A 81 -12.59 3.09 -9.98
N THR A 82 -11.34 2.85 -9.63
CA THR A 82 -10.24 2.56 -10.54
C THR A 82 -9.73 1.16 -10.20
N LEU A 83 -9.78 0.25 -11.16
CA LEU A 83 -9.15 -1.05 -11.05
C LEU A 83 -7.80 -1.03 -11.76
N ALA A 84 -6.75 -1.48 -11.09
CA ALA A 84 -5.39 -1.50 -11.61
C ALA A 84 -4.79 -2.90 -11.51
N ALA A 85 -4.31 -3.45 -12.63
CA ALA A 85 -3.71 -4.79 -12.69
C ALA A 85 -2.24 -4.74 -13.13
N PRO A 86 -1.37 -5.64 -12.64
CA PRO A 86 -0.01 -5.78 -13.17
C PRO A 86 -0.04 -6.06 -14.69
N LEU A 87 0.91 -5.50 -15.45
CA LEU A 87 0.97 -5.65 -16.92
C LEU A 87 0.97 -7.11 -17.40
N GLY A 88 1.47 -8.04 -16.58
CA GLY A 88 1.52 -9.47 -16.89
C GLY A 88 0.22 -10.25 -16.64
N ARG A 89 -0.86 -9.59 -16.17
CA ARG A 89 -2.15 -10.25 -15.83
C ARG A 89 -3.33 -9.70 -16.63
N GLY A 90 -3.07 -9.27 -17.86
CA GLY A 90 -4.07 -8.59 -18.69
C GLY A 90 -5.29 -9.45 -19.01
N ASP A 91 -5.09 -10.75 -19.25
CA ASP A 91 -6.18 -11.67 -19.57
C ASP A 91 -7.07 -11.91 -18.35
N GLU A 92 -6.47 -12.21 -17.17
CA GLU A 92 -7.25 -12.36 -15.94
C GLU A 92 -7.96 -11.07 -15.54
N PHE A 93 -7.32 -9.91 -15.78
CA PHE A 93 -7.95 -8.62 -15.54
C PHE A 93 -9.14 -8.36 -16.46
N ALA A 94 -9.03 -8.74 -17.74
CA ALA A 94 -10.13 -8.63 -18.70
C ALA A 94 -11.30 -9.56 -18.32
N GLU A 95 -11.02 -10.78 -17.88
CA GLU A 95 -12.03 -11.72 -17.36
C GLU A 95 -12.72 -11.17 -16.11
N LEU A 96 -11.96 -10.68 -15.13
CA LEU A 96 -12.50 -10.05 -13.92
C LEU A 96 -13.45 -8.89 -14.26
N LEU A 97 -13.07 -8.04 -15.21
CA LEU A 97 -13.92 -6.92 -15.65
C LEU A 97 -15.23 -7.42 -16.29
N LEU A 98 -15.19 -8.50 -17.07
CA LEU A 98 -16.38 -9.10 -17.68
C LEU A 98 -17.30 -9.72 -16.63
N ASP A 99 -16.74 -10.41 -15.64
CA ASP A 99 -17.52 -10.99 -14.54
C ASP A 99 -18.17 -9.90 -13.69
N LEU A 100 -17.46 -8.83 -13.36
CA LEU A 100 -18.04 -7.69 -12.63
C LEU A 100 -19.13 -6.97 -13.45
N GLU A 101 -18.97 -6.84 -14.76
CA GLU A 101 -20.02 -6.31 -15.64
C GLU A 101 -21.30 -7.14 -15.58
N ARG A 102 -21.16 -8.47 -15.57
CA ARG A 102 -22.29 -9.41 -15.52
C ARG A 102 -22.95 -9.45 -14.15
N ASP A 103 -22.15 -9.53 -13.10
CA ASP A 103 -22.63 -9.92 -11.77
C ASP A 103 -23.08 -8.71 -10.94
N VAL A 104 -22.49 -7.53 -11.16
CA VAL A 104 -22.81 -6.30 -10.39
C VAL A 104 -23.20 -5.12 -11.28
N GLY A 105 -23.32 -5.33 -12.59
CA GLY A 105 -23.69 -4.27 -13.53
C GLY A 105 -22.63 -3.17 -13.65
N LEU A 106 -21.36 -3.48 -13.37
CA LEU A 106 -20.24 -2.57 -13.53
C LEU A 106 -20.20 -1.96 -14.94
N ARG A 107 -19.78 -0.69 -15.06
CA ARG A 107 -19.63 0.00 -16.34
C ARG A 107 -18.23 0.56 -16.49
N ARG A 108 -17.53 0.18 -17.57
CA ARG A 108 -16.23 0.76 -17.92
C ARG A 108 -16.38 2.20 -18.42
N ARG A 109 -15.44 3.06 -18.05
CA ARG A 109 -15.31 4.42 -18.53
C ARG A 109 -14.07 4.54 -19.41
N GLY A 110 -14.27 4.88 -20.68
CA GLY A 110 -13.17 4.99 -21.65
C GLY A 110 -12.49 3.64 -21.93
N ALA A 111 -11.39 3.68 -22.68
CA ALA A 111 -10.56 2.52 -22.92
C ALA A 111 -9.59 2.28 -21.73
N PRO A 112 -9.15 1.02 -21.51
CA PRO A 112 -8.08 0.73 -20.57
C PRO A 112 -6.80 1.51 -20.94
N ARG A 113 -6.05 1.94 -19.92
CA ARG A 113 -4.80 2.71 -20.06
C ARG A 113 -3.62 2.02 -19.41
#